data_AF-A0A8T0ACY5-F1
#
_entry.id   AF-A0A8T0ACY5-F1
#
_cell.length_a   1.000
_cell.length_b   1.000
_cell.length_c   1.000
_cell.angle_alpha   90.00
_cell.angle_beta   90.00
_cell.angle_gamma   90.00
#
_symmetry.space_group_name_H-M   'P 1'
#
loop_
_entity.id
_entity.type
_entity.pdbx_description
1 polymer ?
#
loop_
_entity_poly.entity_id
_entity_poly.type
_entity_poly.pdbx_seq_one_letter_code
_entity_poly.pdbx_strand_id
1 'polypeptide(L)'
;RQQGKEAAQLSLGFFRRAFDVRPSDKMLGRLKRSEKAMKELYVSDEQEEFVNGLNSGLMIYKGLYDQLYEHQKDGVAFLYSLHRDGHVGGILADNMGLGKTVQVLSFLSALYDAKQFKLHASRHAHLLDQEMAK
;
A
#
# COMPACT_ATOMS: atom_id res chain seq x y z
N ARG A 1 0.99 -5.13 -8.04
CA ARG A 1 2.10 -4.35 -8.66
C ARG A 1 3.37 -5.19 -8.82
N GLN A 2 3.93 -5.81 -7.77
CA GLN A 2 5.14 -6.67 -7.86
C GLN A 2 5.11 -7.75 -8.96
N GLN A 3 4.05 -8.57 -9.02
CA GLN A 3 3.96 -9.69 -9.98
C GLN A 3 4.01 -9.25 -11.45
N GLY A 4 3.46 -8.08 -11.78
CA GLY A 4 3.53 -7.53 -13.14
C GLY A 4 4.95 -7.08 -13.52
N LYS A 5 5.75 -6.63 -12.55
CA LYS A 5 7.14 -6.21 -12.76
C LYS A 5 8.06 -7.41 -12.93
N GLU A 6 7.87 -8.46 -12.14
CA GLU A 6 8.61 -9.72 -12.30
C GLU A 6 8.35 -10.35 -13.67
N ALA A 7 7.10 -10.38 -14.11
CA ALA A 7 6.77 -10.86 -15.45
C ALA A 7 7.42 -10.02 -16.56
N ALA A 8 7.46 -8.69 -16.40
CA ALA A 8 8.14 -7.79 -17.33
C ALA A 8 9.67 -7.99 -17.34
N GLN A 9 10.28 -8.25 -16.18
CA GLN A 9 11.71 -8.59 -16.06
C GLN A 9 12.06 -9.89 -16.75
N LEU A 10 11.28 -10.95 -16.52
CA LEU A 10 11.46 -12.22 -17.20
C LEU A 10 11.34 -12.07 -18.72
N SER A 11 10.32 -11.34 -19.18
CA SER A 11 10.11 -11.03 -20.59
C SER A 11 11.31 -10.31 -21.22
N LEU A 12 11.85 -9.29 -20.54
CA LEU A 12 13.05 -8.59 -20.99
C LEU A 12 14.26 -9.51 -21.08
N GLY A 13 14.43 -10.41 -20.11
CA GLY A 13 15.47 -11.44 -20.12
C GLY A 13 15.35 -12.39 -21.32
N PHE A 14 14.13 -12.81 -21.68
CA PHE A 14 13.90 -13.62 -22.87
C PHE A 14 14.23 -12.87 -24.17
N PHE A 15 13.86 -11.58 -24.27
CA PHE A 15 14.21 -10.76 -25.44
C PHE A 15 15.72 -10.61 -25.60
N ARG A 16 16.46 -10.47 -24.50
CA ARG A 16 17.91 -10.37 -24.51
C ARG A 16 18.56 -11.65 -25.02
N ARG A 17 18.15 -12.82 -24.48
CA ARG A 17 18.62 -14.12 -24.98
C ARG A 17 18.28 -14.35 -26.45
N ALA A 18 17.08 -13.96 -26.88
CA ALA A 18 16.69 -14.10 -28.29
C ALA A 18 17.55 -13.21 -29.21
N PHE A 19 17.92 -12.01 -28.74
CA PHE A 19 18.82 -11.11 -29.45
C PHE A 19 20.24 -11.69 -29.57
N ASP A 20 20.75 -12.35 -28.53
CA ASP A 20 22.05 -13.01 -28.54
C ASP A 20 22.12 -14.15 -29.57
N VAL A 21 21.02 -14.90 -29.74
CA VAL A 21 20.91 -15.97 -30.74
C VAL A 21 20.84 -15.41 -32.17
N ARG A 22 20.09 -14.32 -32.37
CA ARG A 22 19.93 -13.70 -33.70
C ARG A 22 19.79 -12.18 -33.59
N PRO A 23 20.86 -11.40 -33.79
CA PRO A 23 20.80 -9.95 -33.78
C PRO A 23 19.97 -9.40 -34.95
N SER A 24 19.13 -8.39 -34.69
CA SER A 24 18.36 -7.67 -35.71
C SER A 24 17.97 -6.28 -35.24
N ASP A 25 18.03 -5.27 -36.11
CA ASP A 25 17.65 -3.89 -35.79
C ASP A 25 16.21 -3.76 -35.30
N LYS A 26 15.30 -4.56 -35.88
CA LYS A 26 13.89 -4.59 -35.47
C LYS A 26 13.73 -5.10 -34.03
N MET A 27 14.55 -6.08 -33.63
CA MET A 27 14.57 -6.59 -32.25
C MET A 27 15.28 -5.63 -31.30
N LEU A 28 16.38 -5.01 -31.73
CA LEU A 28 17.09 -3.99 -30.95
C LEU A 28 16.16 -2.83 -30.58
N GLY A 29 15.36 -2.36 -31.54
CA GLY A 29 14.36 -1.31 -31.29
C GLY A 29 13.22 -1.74 -30.37
N ARG A 30 12.89 -3.04 -30.29
CA ARG A 30 11.93 -3.57 -29.30
C ARG A 30 12.56 -3.68 -27.92
N LEU A 31 13.79 -4.20 -27.84
CA LEU A 31 14.54 -4.33 -26.60
C LEU A 31 14.72 -2.97 -25.92
N LYS A 32 15.20 -1.94 -26.65
CA LYS A 32 15.34 -0.57 -26.13
C LYS A 32 14.03 0.02 -25.60
N ARG A 33 12.90 -0.23 -26.27
CA ARG A 33 11.58 0.23 -25.81
C ARG A 33 11.17 -0.47 -24.52
N SER A 34 11.36 -1.79 -24.44
CA SER A 34 11.06 -2.57 -23.24
C SER A 34 11.97 -2.19 -22.07
N GLU A 35 13.27 -1.95 -22.30
CA GLU A 35 14.22 -1.47 -21.29
C GLU A 35 13.81 -0.09 -20.76
N LYS A 36 13.45 0.85 -21.64
CA LYS A 36 12.98 2.18 -21.25
C LYS A 36 11.71 2.12 -20.43
N ALA A 37 10.71 1.37 -20.90
CA ALA A 37 9.44 1.21 -20.18
C ALA A 37 9.65 0.57 -18.81
N MET A 38 10.57 -0.40 -18.72
CA MET A 38 10.92 -1.00 -17.43
C MET A 38 11.58 0.03 -16.50
N LYS A 39 12.54 0.81 -17.00
CA LYS A 39 13.20 1.86 -16.22
C LYS A 39 12.22 2.90 -15.69
N GLU A 40 11.26 3.33 -16.50
CA GLU A 40 10.20 4.27 -16.08
C GLU A 40 9.32 3.69 -14.96
N LEU A 41 8.97 2.40 -15.04
CA LEU A 41 8.21 1.70 -13.99
C LEU A 41 8.99 1.50 -12.69
N TYR A 42 10.32 1.42 -12.73
CA TYR A 42 11.14 1.39 -11.51
C TYR A 42 11.26 2.77 -10.88
N VAL A 43 11.49 3.80 -11.70
CA VAL A 43 11.55 5.20 -11.26
C VAL A 43 10.25 5.64 -10.58
N SER A 44 9.09 5.18 -11.06
CA SER A 44 7.80 5.52 -10.44
C SER A 44 7.63 4.94 -9.02
N ASP A 45 8.24 3.78 -8.72
CA ASP A 45 8.17 3.19 -7.38
C ASP A 45 9.19 3.80 -6.43
N GLU A 46 10.36 4.24 -6.93
CA GLU A 46 11.36 4.94 -6.11
C GLU A 46 10.83 6.29 -5.56
N GLN A 47 9.77 6.83 -6.17
CA GLN A 47 9.10 8.05 -5.74
C GLN A 47 7.99 7.79 -4.70
N GLU A 48 7.57 6.54 -4.50
CA GLU A 48 6.66 6.16 -3.42
C GLU A 48 7.44 6.07 -2.10
N GLU A 49 7.89 7.22 -1.61
CA GLU A 49 8.53 7.34 -0.30
C GLU A 49 7.47 7.20 0.79
N PHE A 50 7.73 6.35 1.79
CA PHE A 50 6.88 6.19 2.96
C PHE A 50 7.61 6.71 4.19
N VAL A 51 6.86 7.32 5.10
CA VAL A 51 7.36 7.86 6.37
C VAL A 51 6.66 7.18 7.54
N ASN A 52 7.36 7.02 8.65
CA ASN A 52 6.76 6.53 9.89
C ASN A 52 5.98 7.68 10.55
N GLY A 53 4.65 7.63 10.47
CA GLY A 53 3.79 8.68 11.02
C GLY A 53 3.99 8.81 12.53
N LEU A 54 4.63 9.90 12.96
CA LEU A 54 4.92 10.22 14.36
C LEU A 54 5.61 9.09 15.17
N ASN A 55 6.47 8.29 14.54
CA ASN A 55 7.10 7.12 15.17
C ASN A 55 6.11 6.09 15.76
N SER A 56 4.84 6.13 15.32
CA SER A 56 3.80 5.20 15.78
C SER A 56 4.04 3.75 15.32
N GLY A 57 4.88 3.58 14.29
CA GLY A 57 5.09 2.32 13.58
C GLY A 57 4.23 2.17 12.32
N LEU A 58 3.33 3.13 12.05
CA LEU A 58 2.52 3.16 10.84
C LEU A 58 3.28 3.84 9.69
N MET A 59 3.49 3.10 8.60
CA MET A 59 4.07 3.63 7.38
C MET A 59 2.99 4.30 6.53
N ILE A 60 3.18 5.57 6.20
CA ILE A 60 2.25 6.40 5.42
C ILE A 60 2.98 6.96 4.20
N TYR A 61 2.34 6.96 3.03
CA TYR A 61 2.90 7.61 1.85
C TYR A 61 3.24 9.08 2.16
N LYS A 62 4.48 9.47 1.91
CA LYS A 62 5.03 10.78 2.28
C LYS A 62 4.24 11.95 1.69
N GLY A 63 3.87 11.85 0.41
CA GLY A 63 3.08 12.89 -0.25
C GLY A 63 1.71 13.12 0.41
N LEU A 64 1.12 12.09 1.01
CA LEU A 64 -0.10 12.23 1.81
C LEU A 64 0.21 12.78 3.21
N TYR A 65 1.25 12.26 3.87
CA TYR A 65 1.67 12.70 5.20
C TYR A 65 2.03 14.19 5.25
N ASP A 66 2.72 14.69 4.23
CA ASP A 66 3.16 16.09 4.14
C ASP A 66 1.98 17.06 3.94
N GLN A 67 0.83 16.57 3.48
CA GLN A 67 -0.41 17.35 3.33
C GLN A 67 -1.22 17.44 4.63
N LEU A 68 -0.89 16.63 5.65
CA LEU A 68 -1.60 16.63 6.93
C LEU A 68 -1.06 17.73 7.84
N TYR A 69 -1.98 18.40 8.55
CA TYR A 69 -1.61 19.25 9.68
C TYR A 69 -1.12 18.40 10.87
N GLU A 70 -0.35 18.99 11.78
CA GLU A 70 0.21 18.26 12.94
C GLU A 70 -0.88 17.58 13.78
N HIS A 71 -1.99 18.27 14.08
CA HIS A 71 -3.10 17.67 14.83
C HIS A 71 -3.77 16.50 14.07
N GLN A 72 -3.71 16.50 12.74
CA GLN A 72 -4.22 15.39 11.93
C GLN A 72 -3.28 14.19 11.97
N LYS A 73 -1.96 14.43 11.98
CA LYS A 73 -0.95 13.38 12.16
C LYS A 73 -1.13 12.72 13.53
N ASP A 74 -1.37 13.51 14.58
CA ASP A 74 -1.67 13.00 15.93
C ASP A 74 -2.92 12.11 15.95
N GLY A 75 -4.00 12.57 15.30
CA GLY A 75 -5.24 11.79 15.15
C GLY A 75 -5.03 10.47 14.41
N VAL A 76 -4.20 10.45 13.36
CA VAL A 76 -3.84 9.21 12.64
C VAL A 76 -3.03 8.27 13.54
N ALA A 77 -2.04 8.79 14.28
CA ALA A 77 -1.25 7.99 15.22
C ALA A 77 -2.11 7.41 16.35
N PHE A 78 -3.10 8.17 16.84
CA PHE A 78 -4.08 7.71 17.81
C PHE A 78 -4.96 6.58 17.25
N LEU A 79 -5.49 6.72 16.03
CA LEU A 79 -6.25 5.64 15.39
C LEU A 79 -5.41 4.38 15.22
N TYR A 80 -4.13 4.54 14.88
CA TYR A 80 -3.21 3.41 14.75
C TYR A 80 -2.89 2.74 16.07
N SER A 81 -2.67 3.48 17.16
CA SER A 81 -2.44 2.87 18.47
C SER A 81 -3.63 2.01 18.90
N LEU A 82 -4.87 2.51 18.68
CA LEU A 82 -6.08 1.74 18.97
C LEU A 82 -6.11 0.40 18.20
N HIS A 83 -5.80 0.44 16.90
CA HIS A 83 -5.75 -0.75 16.06
C HIS A 83 -4.64 -1.72 16.47
N ARG A 84 -3.42 -1.20 16.69
CA ARG A 84 -2.23 -1.98 17.06
C ARG A 84 -2.41 -2.67 18.40
N ASP A 85 -3.01 -1.96 19.36
CA ASP A 85 -3.16 -2.43 20.74
C ASP A 85 -4.44 -3.28 20.91
N GLY A 86 -5.20 -3.52 19.82
CA GLY A 86 -6.31 -4.47 19.79
C GLY A 86 -7.63 -3.97 20.39
N HIS A 87 -7.82 -2.64 20.48
CA HIS A 87 -9.05 -2.05 20.98
C HIS A 87 -10.24 -2.27 20.03
N VAL A 88 -11.45 -2.40 20.59
CA VAL A 88 -12.69 -2.60 19.80
C VAL A 88 -13.07 -1.34 18.99
N GLY A 89 -12.56 -0.18 19.39
CA GLY A 89 -12.76 1.10 18.71
C GLY A 89 -12.25 2.28 19.55
N GLY A 90 -12.54 3.50 19.08
CA GLY A 90 -12.29 4.73 19.81
C GLY A 90 -13.00 5.92 19.19
N ILE A 91 -13.01 7.05 19.89
CA ILE A 91 -13.73 8.25 19.48
C ILE A 91 -12.73 9.32 19.05
N LEU A 92 -12.80 9.71 17.77
CA LEU A 92 -12.04 10.84 17.24
C LEU A 92 -12.86 12.14 17.42
N ALA A 93 -12.68 12.80 18.56
CA ALA A 93 -13.54 13.90 19.03
C ALA A 93 -12.99 15.32 18.74
N ASP A 94 -12.19 15.49 17.69
CA ASP A 94 -11.67 16.81 17.29
C ASP A 94 -12.81 17.79 16.97
N ASN A 95 -12.54 19.09 17.14
CA ASN A 95 -13.45 20.17 16.75
C ASN A 95 -13.93 20.02 15.29
N MET A 96 -15.14 20.52 15.02
CA MET A 96 -15.70 20.52 13.67
C MET A 96 -14.82 21.35 12.72
N GLY A 97 -14.70 20.90 11.47
CA GLY A 97 -13.87 21.57 10.47
C GLY A 97 -12.37 21.19 10.48
N LEU A 98 -11.86 20.47 11.49
CA LEU A 98 -10.44 20.09 11.57
C LEU A 98 -10.00 18.93 10.65
N GLY A 99 -10.91 18.40 9.83
CA GLY A 99 -10.58 17.39 8.83
C GLY A 99 -10.54 15.94 9.35
N LYS A 100 -11.47 15.53 10.23
CA LYS A 100 -11.58 14.13 10.68
C LYS A 100 -11.66 13.12 9.53
N THR A 101 -12.33 13.47 8.43
CA THR A 101 -12.42 12.62 7.24
C THR A 101 -11.04 12.33 6.64
N VAL A 102 -10.17 13.33 6.51
CA VAL A 102 -8.83 13.11 5.94
C VAL A 102 -7.97 12.29 6.89
N GLN A 103 -8.13 12.44 8.21
CA GLN A 103 -7.44 11.60 9.20
C GLN A 103 -7.84 10.12 9.04
N VAL A 104 -9.14 9.83 8.95
CA VAL A 104 -9.63 8.45 8.74
C VAL A 104 -9.15 7.89 7.41
N LEU A 105 -9.20 8.65 6.32
CA LEU A 105 -8.72 8.20 5.01
C LEU A 105 -7.22 7.92 5.02
N SER A 106 -6.41 8.79 5.63
CA SER A 106 -4.96 8.59 5.76
C SER A 106 -4.63 7.33 6.57
N PHE A 107 -5.34 7.12 7.67
CA PHE A 107 -5.22 5.90 8.46
C PHE A 107 -5.56 4.64 7.66
N LEU A 108 -6.70 4.62 6.95
CA LEU A 108 -7.11 3.47 6.14
C LEU A 108 -6.18 3.21 4.95
N SER A 109 -5.70 4.26 4.29
CA SER A 109 -4.71 4.15 3.21
C SER A 109 -3.44 3.46 3.72
N ALA A 110 -2.93 3.91 4.86
CA ALA A 110 -1.74 3.35 5.48
C ALA A 110 -1.92 1.87 5.90
N LEU A 111 -3.09 1.51 6.43
CA LEU A 111 -3.40 0.10 6.74
C LEU A 111 -3.50 -0.78 5.49
N TYR A 112 -4.06 -0.24 4.39
CA TYR A 112 -4.14 -0.93 3.12
C TYR A 112 -2.75 -1.23 2.55
N ASP A 113 -1.88 -0.21 2.55
CA ASP A 113 -0.49 -0.34 2.07
C ASP A 113 0.31 -1.32 2.95
N ALA A 114 0.10 -1.27 4.26
CA ALA A 114 0.71 -2.21 5.21
C ALA A 114 0.12 -3.64 5.15
N LYS A 115 -0.93 -3.89 4.35
CA LYS A 115 -1.70 -5.15 4.31
C LYS A 115 -2.23 -5.58 5.69
N GLN A 116 -2.50 -4.62 6.56
CA GLN A 116 -2.99 -4.85 7.92
C GLN A 116 -4.52 -4.77 8.03
N PHE A 117 -5.22 -4.68 6.89
CA PHE A 117 -6.66 -4.66 6.85
C PHE A 117 -7.24 -6.03 7.24
N LYS A 118 -7.63 -6.17 8.52
CA LYS A 118 -8.35 -7.35 8.99
C LYS A 118 -9.84 -7.08 8.82
N LEU A 119 -10.46 -7.71 7.83
CA LEU A 119 -11.91 -7.84 7.84
C LEU A 119 -12.29 -8.67 9.07
N HIS A 120 -13.01 -8.07 10.01
CA HIS A 120 -13.74 -8.85 10.99
C HIS A 120 -14.82 -9.62 10.22
N ALA A 121 -14.52 -10.87 9.86
CA ALA A 121 -15.54 -11.83 9.53
C ALA A 121 -16.53 -11.82 10.69
N SER A 122 -17.78 -11.47 10.39
CA SER A 122 -18.82 -11.20 11.36
C SER A 122 -18.87 -12.32 12.41
N ARG A 123 -18.85 -11.95 13.70
CA ARG A 123 -18.91 -12.88 14.86
C ARG A 123 -20.14 -13.80 14.85
N HIS A 124 -21.07 -13.63 13.90
CA HIS A 124 -22.23 -14.49 13.70
C HIS A 124 -21.89 -15.94 13.27
N ALA A 125 -20.71 -16.21 12.72
CA ALA A 125 -20.36 -17.60 12.33
C ALA A 125 -20.21 -18.54 13.54
N HIS A 126 -19.78 -18.03 14.70
CA HIS A 126 -19.49 -18.89 15.86
C HIS A 126 -20.71 -19.23 16.72
N LEU A 127 -21.82 -18.50 16.55
CA LEU A 127 -23.06 -18.72 17.30
C LEU A 127 -23.95 -19.80 16.67
N LEU A 128 -23.84 -20.03 15.36
CA LEU A 128 -24.63 -21.07 14.67
C LEU A 128 -24.11 -22.49 14.95
N ASP A 129 -22.81 -22.67 15.20
CA ASP A 129 -22.24 -23.98 15.54
C ASP A 129 -22.64 -24.46 16.94
N GLN A 130 -22.94 -23.54 17.88
CA GLN A 130 -23.36 -23.90 19.25
C GLN A 130 -24.86 -24.17 19.40
N GLU A 131 -25.70 -23.68 18.47
CA GLU A 131 -27.13 -24.02 18.44
C GLU A 131 -27.42 -25.33 17.70
N MET A 132 -26.57 -25.74 16.75
CA MET A 132 -26.70 -27.02 16.03
C MET A 132 -26.10 -28.23 16.77
N ALA A 133 -25.40 -27.99 17.89
CA ALA A 133 -24.80 -29.03 18.75
C ALA A 133 -25.63 -29.31 20.03
N LYS A 134 -26.86 -28.80 20.10
CA LYS A 134 -27.86 -29.14 21.13
C LYS A 134 -29.04 -29.85 20.48
#